data_AF-A0A348UQJ3-F1
#
_entry.id   AF-A0A348UQJ3-F1
#
_cell.length_a   1.000
_cell.length_b   1.000
_cell.length_c   1.000
_cell.angle_alpha   90.00
_cell.angle_beta   90.00
_cell.angle_gamma   90.00
#
_symmetry.space_group_name_H-M   'P 1'
#
loop_
_entity.id
_entity.type
_entity.pdbx_description
1 polymer ?
#
loop_
_entity_poly.entity_id
_entity_poly.type
_entity_poly.pdbx_seq_one_letter_code
_entity_poly.pdbx_strand_id
1 'polypeptide(L)'
;MARGRAAPQRWKPIIAATQRAAVPLSSGQDSLDSLEGEALMSTQAERRARGIDVLRTLGGGRYDAARAADTMVRQHGALGSFAVDHVLGNLWSRPELSRRDRSLIVVAFLATQGARDELLSHVRGALQHGVLRSEVEEVVLQVAGYAGFPMAMQASRIVQDAFNAEDKVDRQPDRAEARPKDDPARWTDAMDVLDTLFAGRFGNDPEPARSTLIESLGGVGELAFDFAFGEVWSRDGMSRRDRSLVTVAIIAILARPEELAIHIPGALNHGVTRTEVEEVMVQLTVYGGFPRAVEGMRAARAAFARLDQKTDRA
;
A
#
# COMPACT_ATOMS: atom_id res chain seq x y z
N MET A 1 27.13 -41.89 37.30
CA MET A 1 25.99 -40.99 37.56
C MET A 1 25.92 -39.95 36.44
N ALA A 2 25.18 -40.26 35.36
CA ALA A 2 25.02 -39.39 34.21
C ALA A 2 23.66 -38.67 34.30
N ARG A 3 23.68 -37.33 34.32
CA ARG A 3 22.48 -36.49 34.37
C ARG A 3 21.94 -36.28 32.96
N GLY A 4 20.73 -36.78 32.71
CA GLY A 4 20.02 -36.66 31.43
C GLY A 4 19.63 -35.21 31.13
N ARG A 5 19.90 -34.78 29.89
CA ARG A 5 19.45 -33.50 29.35
C ARG A 5 18.01 -33.67 28.84
N ALA A 6 17.09 -32.86 29.33
CA ALA A 6 15.72 -32.79 28.83
C ALA A 6 15.72 -32.10 27.45
N ALA A 7 14.97 -32.68 26.50
CA ALA A 7 14.76 -32.11 25.17
C ALA A 7 13.77 -30.92 25.22
N PRO A 8 13.91 -29.91 24.36
CA PRO A 8 12.97 -28.78 24.31
C PRO A 8 11.61 -29.22 23.75
N GLN A 9 10.53 -28.76 24.39
CA GLN A 9 9.16 -29.06 23.97
C GLN A 9 8.87 -28.46 22.59
N ARG A 10 8.42 -29.31 21.66
CA ARG A 10 7.89 -28.90 20.36
C ARG A 10 6.51 -28.28 20.54
N TRP A 11 6.37 -27.05 20.05
CA TRP A 11 5.09 -26.35 19.87
C TRP A 11 4.11 -27.21 19.06
N LYS A 12 2.88 -27.40 19.56
CA LYS A 12 1.79 -28.08 18.85
C LYS A 12 0.69 -27.05 18.57
N PRO A 13 0.28 -26.82 17.31
CA PRO A 13 -0.89 -25.99 17.04
C PRO A 13 -2.15 -26.74 17.47
N ILE A 14 -2.98 -26.08 18.29
CA ILE A 14 -4.31 -26.56 18.65
C ILE A 14 -5.22 -26.25 17.45
N ILE A 15 -5.43 -27.24 16.59
CA ILE A 15 -6.56 -27.24 15.64
C ILE A 15 -7.45 -28.42 16.04
N ALA A 16 -8.47 -28.13 16.83
CA ALA A 16 -9.59 -29.05 17.00
C ALA A 16 -10.50 -28.91 15.78
N ALA A 17 -10.50 -29.93 14.93
CA ALA A 17 -11.49 -30.09 13.89
C ALA A 17 -12.89 -30.13 14.52
N THR A 18 -13.74 -29.16 14.19
CA THR A 18 -15.18 -29.24 14.41
C THR A 18 -15.86 -29.14 13.05
N GLN A 19 -16.34 -30.27 12.55
CA GLN A 19 -17.38 -30.31 11.53
C GLN A 19 -18.63 -29.65 12.10
N ARG A 20 -19.19 -28.64 11.42
CA ARG A 20 -20.62 -28.34 11.48
C ARG A 20 -21.10 -27.50 10.27
N ALA A 21 -22.16 -28.03 9.68
CA ALA A 21 -23.26 -27.47 8.88
C ALA A 21 -23.03 -26.22 8.02
N ALA A 22 -23.34 -26.36 6.73
CA ALA A 22 -23.50 -25.27 5.78
C ALA A 22 -24.59 -24.29 6.25
N VAL A 23 -24.20 -23.02 6.41
CA VAL A 23 -25.12 -21.88 6.55
C VAL A 23 -25.52 -21.47 5.13
N PRO A 24 -26.81 -21.27 4.82
CA PRO A 24 -27.21 -20.84 3.49
C PRO A 24 -26.70 -19.41 3.27
N LEU A 25 -25.94 -19.22 2.19
CA LEU A 25 -25.60 -17.91 1.67
C LEU A 25 -26.91 -17.23 1.24
N SER A 26 -27.37 -16.23 1.99
CA SER A 26 -28.34 -15.28 1.47
C SER A 26 -27.67 -14.58 0.30
N SER A 27 -28.26 -14.71 -0.88
CA SER A 27 -27.73 -14.25 -2.16
C SER A 27 -27.55 -12.73 -2.17
N GLY A 28 -26.33 -12.25 -1.88
CA GLY A 28 -25.88 -10.91 -2.27
C GLY A 28 -25.71 -10.72 -3.78
N GLN A 29 -26.48 -11.47 -4.59
CA GLN A 29 -26.51 -11.37 -6.05
C GLN A 29 -27.23 -10.09 -6.50
N ASP A 30 -28.27 -9.67 -5.79
CA ASP A 30 -29.09 -8.53 -6.20
C ASP A 30 -28.34 -7.17 -6.18
N SER A 31 -27.27 -7.04 -5.40
CA SER A 31 -26.44 -5.82 -5.35
C SER A 31 -25.22 -5.86 -6.26
N LEU A 32 -24.82 -7.04 -6.74
CA LEU A 32 -23.73 -7.18 -7.71
C LEU A 32 -24.25 -7.00 -9.15
N ASP A 33 -25.47 -7.47 -9.42
CA ASP A 33 -26.09 -7.38 -10.75
C ASP A 33 -26.36 -5.93 -11.24
N SER A 34 -26.47 -4.95 -10.32
CA SER A 34 -26.80 -3.56 -10.69
C SER A 34 -25.59 -2.66 -10.97
N LEU A 35 -24.39 -3.03 -10.52
CA LEU A 35 -23.14 -2.29 -10.79
C LEU A 35 -22.20 -3.01 -11.77
N GLU A 36 -22.39 -4.32 -11.98
CA GLU A 36 -21.57 -5.12 -12.90
C GLU A 36 -22.04 -4.99 -14.38
N GLY A 37 -23.29 -4.62 -14.63
CA GLY A 37 -23.90 -4.66 -15.98
C GLY A 37 -23.35 -3.67 -17.02
N GLU A 38 -23.03 -2.42 -16.64
CA GLU A 38 -22.67 -1.38 -17.63
C GLU A 38 -21.15 -1.27 -17.88
N ALA A 39 -20.31 -1.48 -16.88
CA ALA A 39 -18.86 -1.37 -17.02
C ALA A 39 -18.23 -2.58 -17.76
N LEU A 40 -18.79 -3.79 -17.56
CA LEU A 40 -18.36 -5.01 -18.24
C LEU A 40 -18.78 -5.07 -19.72
N MET A 41 -19.77 -4.27 -20.13
CA MET A 41 -20.26 -4.21 -21.52
C MET A 41 -19.65 -3.08 -22.35
N SER A 42 -18.58 -2.41 -21.87
CA SER A 42 -17.92 -1.38 -22.68
C SER A 42 -17.22 -1.96 -23.91
N THR A 43 -17.39 -1.31 -25.06
CA THR A 43 -16.72 -1.67 -26.30
C THR A 43 -15.21 -1.45 -26.19
N GLN A 44 -14.41 -2.09 -27.05
CA GLN A 44 -12.97 -1.82 -27.10
C GLN A 44 -12.66 -0.34 -27.37
N ALA A 45 -13.47 0.32 -28.21
CA ALA A 45 -13.30 1.73 -28.52
C ALA A 45 -13.49 2.63 -27.28
N GLU A 46 -14.52 2.36 -26.48
CA GLU A 46 -14.78 3.08 -25.23
C GLU A 46 -13.67 2.86 -24.20
N ARG A 47 -13.20 1.61 -24.05
CA ARG A 47 -12.04 1.29 -23.21
C ARG A 47 -10.80 2.07 -23.64
N ARG A 48 -10.49 2.06 -24.94
CA ARG A 48 -9.36 2.80 -25.52
C ARG A 48 -9.50 4.30 -25.27
N ALA A 49 -10.69 4.87 -25.44
CA ALA A 49 -10.95 6.29 -25.18
C ALA A 49 -10.68 6.67 -23.71
N ARG A 50 -11.17 5.87 -22.76
CA ARG A 50 -10.84 6.06 -21.33
C ARG A 50 -9.35 5.91 -21.06
N GLY A 51 -8.69 4.95 -21.70
CA GLY A 51 -7.24 4.74 -21.57
C GLY A 51 -6.42 5.94 -22.05
N ILE A 52 -6.81 6.53 -23.18
CA ILE A 52 -6.21 7.76 -23.71
C ILE A 52 -6.46 8.94 -22.76
N ASP A 53 -7.66 9.07 -22.19
CA ASP A 53 -7.93 10.09 -21.18
C ASP A 53 -7.02 9.92 -19.95
N VAL A 54 -6.81 8.68 -19.49
CA VAL A 54 -5.90 8.41 -18.37
C VAL A 54 -4.46 8.77 -18.71
N LEU A 55 -3.97 8.42 -19.90
CA LEU A 55 -2.64 8.84 -20.36
C LEU A 55 -2.53 10.37 -20.42
N ARG A 56 -3.58 11.06 -20.84
CA ARG A 56 -3.62 12.52 -20.87
C ARG A 56 -3.47 13.11 -19.46
N THR A 57 -4.16 12.59 -18.45
CA THR A 57 -4.04 13.08 -17.07
C THR A 57 -2.68 12.77 -16.46
N LEU A 58 -2.15 11.55 -16.65
CA LEU A 58 -0.80 11.18 -16.23
C LEU A 58 0.27 12.01 -16.97
N GLY A 59 0.01 12.37 -18.22
CA GLY A 59 0.90 13.13 -19.07
C GLY A 59 0.99 14.61 -18.70
N GLY A 60 -0.03 15.20 -18.07
CA GLY A 60 -0.04 16.63 -17.69
C GLY A 60 0.22 17.57 -18.87
N GLY A 61 -0.18 17.19 -20.09
CA GLY A 61 0.08 17.97 -21.31
C GLY A 61 1.51 17.87 -21.88
N ARG A 62 2.39 17.03 -21.32
CA ARG A 62 3.77 16.86 -21.80
C ARG A 62 3.89 16.19 -23.17
N TYR A 63 2.85 15.49 -23.61
CA TYR A 63 2.79 14.78 -24.89
C TYR A 63 1.33 14.64 -25.35
N ASP A 64 1.15 14.34 -26.64
CA ASP A 64 -0.16 13.96 -27.19
C ASP A 64 -0.51 12.52 -26.75
N ALA A 65 -1.59 12.37 -25.98
CA ALA A 65 -1.97 11.10 -25.36
C ALA A 65 -2.44 10.04 -26.38
N ALA A 66 -3.12 10.45 -27.45
CA ALA A 66 -3.57 9.53 -28.49
C ALA A 66 -2.37 8.97 -29.26
N ARG A 67 -1.43 9.85 -29.62
CA ARG A 67 -0.18 9.45 -30.26
C ARG A 67 0.68 8.57 -29.35
N ALA A 68 0.71 8.84 -28.04
CA ALA A 68 1.39 8.00 -27.06
C ALA A 68 0.77 6.60 -26.98
N ALA A 69 -0.56 6.51 -26.92
CA ALA A 69 -1.27 5.23 -26.94
C ALA A 69 -0.98 4.43 -28.23
N ASP A 70 -1.05 5.07 -29.40
CA ASP A 70 -0.70 4.41 -30.66
C ASP A 70 0.75 3.95 -30.70
N THR A 71 1.65 4.72 -30.09
CA THR A 71 3.07 4.35 -29.99
C THR A 71 3.26 3.12 -29.12
N MET A 72 2.58 3.02 -27.97
CA MET A 72 2.61 1.83 -27.13
C MET A 72 2.11 0.59 -27.90
N VAL A 73 1.01 0.72 -28.65
CA VAL A 73 0.50 -0.38 -29.48
C VAL A 73 1.49 -0.76 -30.58
N ARG A 74 2.08 0.21 -31.29
CA ARG A 74 3.06 -0.09 -32.35
C ARG A 74 4.33 -0.75 -31.82
N GLN A 75 4.82 -0.31 -30.65
CA GLN A 75 6.08 -0.81 -30.08
C GLN A 75 5.91 -2.15 -29.34
N HIS A 76 4.75 -2.39 -28.72
CA HIS A 76 4.53 -3.55 -27.85
C HIS A 76 3.42 -4.49 -28.33
N GLY A 77 2.81 -4.22 -29.49
CA GLY A 77 1.76 -5.06 -30.08
C GLY A 77 0.58 -5.27 -29.14
N ALA A 78 0.21 -6.54 -28.92
CA ALA A 78 -0.88 -6.91 -28.02
C ALA A 78 -0.69 -6.39 -26.59
N LEU A 79 0.55 -6.39 -26.07
CA LEU A 79 0.84 -5.86 -24.73
C LEU A 79 0.55 -4.37 -24.66
N GLY A 80 0.89 -3.61 -25.70
CA GLY A 80 0.57 -2.19 -25.81
C GLY A 80 -0.94 -1.94 -25.84
N SER A 81 -1.68 -2.74 -26.61
CA SER A 81 -3.15 -2.69 -26.64
C SER A 81 -3.75 -3.00 -25.27
N PHE A 82 -3.23 -3.99 -24.54
CA PHE A 82 -3.72 -4.31 -23.21
C PHE A 82 -3.41 -3.21 -22.19
N ALA A 83 -2.24 -2.59 -22.28
CA ALA A 83 -1.89 -1.46 -21.44
C ALA A 83 -2.86 -0.29 -21.65
N VAL A 84 -3.16 0.07 -22.91
CA VAL A 84 -4.10 1.16 -23.20
C VAL A 84 -5.54 0.78 -22.85
N ASP A 85 -6.02 -0.36 -23.33
CA ASP A 85 -7.45 -0.71 -23.27
C ASP A 85 -7.85 -1.25 -21.89
N HIS A 86 -7.01 -2.08 -21.26
CA HIS A 86 -7.36 -2.75 -20.02
C HIS A 86 -6.72 -2.10 -18.80
N VAL A 87 -5.42 -1.84 -18.81
CA VAL A 87 -4.75 -1.25 -17.65
C VAL A 87 -5.23 0.18 -17.44
N LEU A 88 -5.13 1.01 -18.47
CA LEU A 88 -5.54 2.41 -18.39
C LEU A 88 -7.07 2.54 -18.52
N GLY A 89 -7.65 1.92 -19.55
CA GLY A 89 -9.06 2.07 -19.90
C GLY A 89 -10.07 1.39 -18.98
N ASN A 90 -9.70 0.29 -18.32
CA ASN A 90 -10.55 -0.35 -17.31
C ASN A 90 -10.05 -0.02 -15.91
N LEU A 91 -8.85 -0.49 -15.56
CA LEU A 91 -8.39 -0.52 -14.18
C LEU A 91 -8.14 0.89 -13.60
N TRP A 92 -7.38 1.75 -14.28
CA TRP A 92 -7.16 3.12 -13.81
C TRP A 92 -8.40 4.02 -13.88
N SER A 93 -9.40 3.62 -14.66
CA SER A 93 -10.64 4.38 -14.85
C SER A 93 -11.73 4.05 -13.82
N ARG A 94 -11.48 3.06 -12.95
CA ARG A 94 -12.40 2.64 -11.88
C ARG A 94 -12.60 3.76 -10.85
N PRO A 95 -13.85 4.20 -10.58
CA PRO A 95 -14.13 5.35 -9.72
C PRO A 95 -13.92 5.09 -8.22
N GLU A 96 -13.81 3.83 -7.80
CA GLU A 96 -13.74 3.41 -6.40
C GLU A 96 -12.46 3.86 -5.67
N LEU A 97 -11.41 4.22 -6.42
CA LEU A 97 -10.19 4.82 -5.88
C LEU A 97 -9.77 5.99 -6.78
N SER A 98 -9.53 7.14 -6.16
CA SER A 98 -9.18 8.36 -6.87
C SER A 98 -7.89 8.22 -7.67
N ARG A 99 -7.73 9.00 -8.75
CA ARG A 99 -6.49 9.01 -9.55
C ARG A 99 -5.27 9.41 -8.71
N ARG A 100 -5.44 10.31 -7.75
CA ARG A 100 -4.42 10.73 -6.79
C ARG A 100 -3.95 9.53 -5.97
N ASP A 101 -4.88 8.80 -5.36
CA ASP A 101 -4.54 7.66 -4.50
C ASP A 101 -3.99 6.48 -5.30
N ARG A 102 -4.52 6.21 -6.50
CA ARG A 102 -3.94 5.22 -7.43
C ARG A 102 -2.49 5.54 -7.74
N SER A 103 -2.19 6.81 -8.06
CA SER A 103 -0.82 7.25 -8.28
C SER A 103 0.06 7.06 -7.05
N LEU A 104 -0.45 7.37 -5.85
CA LEU A 104 0.30 7.19 -4.60
C LEU A 104 0.67 5.71 -4.37
N ILE A 105 -0.28 4.79 -4.49
CA ILE A 105 -0.01 3.35 -4.28
C ILE A 105 0.87 2.75 -5.38
N VAL A 106 0.78 3.25 -6.61
CA VAL A 106 1.62 2.78 -7.72
C VAL A 106 3.07 3.24 -7.54
N VAL A 107 3.31 4.47 -7.08
CA VAL A 107 4.65 4.92 -6.70
C VAL A 107 5.22 4.02 -5.62
N ALA A 108 4.41 3.64 -4.62
CA ALA A 108 4.82 2.71 -3.57
C ALA A 108 5.19 1.33 -4.13
N PHE A 109 4.34 0.74 -4.97
CA PHE A 109 4.60 -0.55 -5.62
C PHE A 109 5.93 -0.56 -6.40
N LEU A 110 6.13 0.43 -7.27
CA LEU A 110 7.29 0.51 -8.15
C LEU A 110 8.58 0.80 -7.37
N ALA A 111 8.50 1.64 -6.34
CA ALA A 111 9.61 1.89 -5.42
C ALA A 111 10.01 0.62 -4.65
N THR A 112 9.04 -0.15 -4.17
CA THR A 112 9.29 -1.44 -3.50
C THR A 112 9.89 -2.50 -4.43
N GLN A 113 9.55 -2.50 -5.71
CA GLN A 113 10.10 -3.44 -6.70
C GLN A 113 11.44 -3.01 -7.29
N GLY A 114 11.81 -1.74 -7.19
CA GLY A 114 12.98 -1.17 -7.87
C GLY A 114 12.78 -1.00 -9.38
N ALA A 115 11.52 -0.87 -9.84
CA ALA A 115 11.14 -0.71 -11.25
C ALA A 115 11.47 0.72 -11.73
N ARG A 116 12.71 0.90 -12.22
CA ARG A 116 13.34 2.21 -12.41
C ARG A 116 12.60 3.13 -13.38
N ASP A 117 12.37 2.66 -14.60
CA ASP A 117 11.85 3.49 -15.69
C ASP A 117 10.37 3.84 -15.45
N GLU A 118 9.61 2.86 -14.94
CA GLU A 118 8.23 3.03 -14.55
C GLU A 118 8.11 3.98 -13.34
N LEU A 119 8.95 3.85 -12.31
CA LEU A 119 8.89 4.73 -11.14
C LEU A 119 9.12 6.18 -11.54
N LEU A 120 10.07 6.47 -12.43
CA LEU A 120 10.33 7.84 -12.90
C LEU A 120 9.08 8.45 -13.57
N SER A 121 8.47 7.71 -14.50
CA SER A 121 7.27 8.20 -15.20
C SER A 121 6.06 8.32 -14.28
N HIS A 122 5.88 7.39 -13.34
CA HIS A 122 4.77 7.39 -12.40
C HIS A 122 4.89 8.45 -11.30
N VAL A 123 6.09 8.82 -10.85
CA VAL A 123 6.28 9.98 -9.96
C VAL A 123 5.83 11.26 -10.67
N ARG A 124 6.24 11.46 -11.93
CA ARG A 124 5.81 12.63 -12.71
C ARG A 124 4.31 12.64 -12.99
N GLY A 125 3.69 11.47 -13.15
CA GLY A 125 2.24 11.35 -13.26
C GLY A 125 1.51 11.61 -11.94
N ALA A 126 2.08 11.16 -10.82
CA ALA A 126 1.53 11.38 -9.49
C ALA A 126 1.43 12.87 -9.14
N LEU A 127 2.46 13.65 -9.47
CA LEU A 127 2.43 15.11 -9.31
C LEU A 127 1.27 15.76 -10.09
N GLN A 128 0.96 15.25 -11.29
CA GLN A 128 -0.15 15.75 -12.12
C GLN A 128 -1.53 15.34 -11.56
N HIS A 129 -1.60 14.23 -10.84
CA HIS A 129 -2.79 13.83 -10.09
C HIS A 129 -2.89 14.49 -8.70
N GLY A 130 -1.99 15.42 -8.37
CA GLY A 130 -2.03 16.20 -7.12
C GLY A 130 -1.36 15.52 -5.92
N VAL A 131 -0.58 14.45 -6.12
CA VAL A 131 0.30 13.95 -5.05
C VAL A 131 1.41 14.96 -4.82
N LEU A 132 1.64 15.34 -3.56
CA LEU A 132 2.68 16.31 -3.21
C LEU A 132 4.07 15.67 -3.28
N ARG A 133 5.10 16.50 -3.50
CA ARG A 133 6.49 16.03 -3.47
C ARG A 133 6.88 15.46 -2.11
N SER A 134 6.45 16.13 -1.04
CA SER A 134 6.62 15.64 0.33
C SER A 134 5.97 14.28 0.52
N GLU A 135 4.79 14.04 -0.05
CA GLU A 135 4.12 12.74 0.04
C GLU A 135 4.90 11.65 -0.72
N VAL A 136 5.43 11.95 -1.91
CA VAL A 136 6.31 11.01 -2.64
C VAL A 136 7.56 10.66 -1.82
N GLU A 137 8.17 11.65 -1.16
CA GLU A 137 9.32 11.41 -0.28
C GLU A 137 8.94 10.57 0.95
N GLU A 138 7.76 10.80 1.52
CA GLU A 138 7.22 9.98 2.61
C GLU A 138 6.93 8.53 2.17
N VAL A 139 6.52 8.29 0.91
CA VAL A 139 6.45 6.92 0.36
C VAL A 139 7.81 6.25 0.39
N VAL A 140 8.89 6.96 0.01
CA VAL A 140 10.26 6.40 0.04
C VAL A 140 10.69 6.05 1.47
N LEU A 141 10.29 6.85 2.47
CA LEU A 141 10.55 6.53 3.88
C LEU A 141 9.76 5.30 4.34
N GLN A 142 8.51 5.13 3.91
CA GLN A 142 7.74 3.90 4.17
C GLN A 142 8.39 2.67 3.52
N VAL A 143 8.92 2.80 2.30
CA VAL A 143 9.70 1.74 1.65
C VAL A 143 10.92 1.37 2.49
N ALA A 144 11.58 2.31 3.17
CA ALA A 144 12.72 2.00 4.03
C ALA A 144 12.33 1.09 5.21
N GLY A 145 11.18 1.37 5.84
CA GLY A 145 10.66 0.60 6.96
C GLY A 145 10.16 -0.80 6.58
N TYR A 146 9.52 -0.95 5.41
CA TYR A 146 8.84 -2.20 5.03
C TYR A 146 9.60 -3.05 4.00
N ALA A 147 10.34 -2.43 3.09
CA ALA A 147 11.11 -3.10 2.04
C ALA A 147 12.64 -2.94 2.20
N GLY A 148 13.07 -2.17 3.20
CA GLY A 148 14.47 -1.99 3.58
C GLY A 148 15.13 -0.74 2.99
N PHE A 149 16.11 -0.21 3.73
CA PHE A 149 16.88 0.99 3.37
C PHE A 149 17.52 0.96 1.97
N PRO A 150 18.13 -0.15 1.49
CA PRO A 150 18.73 -0.17 0.15
C PRO A 150 17.70 0.12 -0.97
N MET A 151 16.48 -0.41 -0.84
CA MET A 151 15.40 -0.17 -1.79
C MET A 151 14.93 1.29 -1.73
N ALA A 152 14.77 1.85 -0.53
CA ALA A 152 14.44 3.26 -0.37
C ALA A 152 15.51 4.18 -0.96
N MET A 153 16.79 3.89 -0.76
CA MET A 153 17.89 4.67 -1.35
C MET A 153 17.91 4.60 -2.87
N GLN A 154 17.58 3.45 -3.46
CA GLN A 154 17.40 3.33 -4.91
C GLN A 154 16.21 4.18 -5.39
N ALA A 155 15.05 4.04 -4.76
CA ALA A 155 13.84 4.79 -5.09
C ALA A 155 14.07 6.32 -4.98
N SER A 156 14.75 6.77 -3.92
CA SER A 156 15.06 8.17 -3.65
C SER A 156 15.81 8.84 -4.81
N ARG A 157 16.77 8.13 -5.43
CA ARG A 157 17.51 8.63 -6.59
C ARG A 157 16.60 8.81 -7.81
N ILE A 158 15.68 7.88 -8.04
CA ILE A 158 14.77 7.92 -9.19
C ILE A 158 13.72 9.02 -9.00
N VAL A 159 13.22 9.18 -7.77
CA VAL A 159 12.36 10.32 -7.39
C VAL A 159 13.09 11.65 -7.64
N GLN A 160 14.38 11.71 -7.31
CA GLN A 160 15.20 12.88 -7.58
C GLN A 160 15.32 13.18 -9.07
N ASP A 161 15.57 12.16 -9.89
CA ASP A 161 15.61 12.29 -11.35
C ASP A 161 14.26 12.76 -11.91
N ALA A 162 13.15 12.24 -11.38
CA ALA A 162 11.81 12.65 -11.76
C ALA A 162 11.53 14.12 -11.42
N PHE A 163 11.95 14.59 -10.23
CA PHE A 163 11.83 15.99 -9.81
C PHE A 163 12.71 16.92 -10.65
N ASN A 164 13.96 16.54 -10.90
CA ASN A 164 14.86 17.26 -11.81
C ASN A 164 14.24 17.42 -13.20
N ALA A 165 13.70 16.33 -13.76
CA ALA A 165 13.06 16.33 -15.07
C ALA A 165 11.77 17.16 -15.12
N GLU A 166 10.99 17.17 -14.03
CA GLU A 166 9.76 17.95 -13.96
C GLU A 166 10.05 19.45 -13.93
N ASP A 167 11.05 19.87 -13.15
CA ASP A 167 11.42 21.28 -13.02
C ASP A 167 12.41 21.76 -14.09
N LYS A 168 12.90 20.83 -14.93
CA LYS A 168 13.90 21.07 -15.98
C LYS A 168 15.19 21.69 -15.43
N VAL A 169 15.65 21.15 -14.30
CA VAL A 169 16.89 21.53 -13.63
C VAL A 169 17.84 20.33 -13.56
N ASP A 170 19.14 20.59 -13.52
CA ASP A 170 20.14 19.53 -13.38
C ASP A 170 20.10 18.88 -11.98
N ARG A 171 19.76 19.66 -10.94
CA ARG A 171 19.72 19.22 -9.56
C ARG A 171 18.76 20.07 -8.73
N GLN A 172 17.92 19.44 -7.90
CA GLN A 172 17.12 20.13 -6.88
C GLN A 172 17.99 20.67 -5.74
N PRO A 173 17.45 21.61 -4.92
CA PRO A 173 18.05 21.98 -3.65
C PRO A 173 18.30 20.75 -2.75
N ASP A 174 19.28 20.89 -1.86
CA ASP A 174 19.58 19.84 -0.88
C ASP A 174 18.40 19.64 0.09
N ARG A 175 18.15 18.39 0.46
CA ARG A 175 17.08 18.03 1.39
C ARG A 175 17.51 18.31 2.83
N ALA A 176 16.58 18.73 3.66
CA ALA A 176 16.80 18.85 5.09
C ALA A 176 17.00 17.46 5.73
N GLU A 177 17.84 17.41 6.77
CA GLU A 177 17.95 16.22 7.61
C GLU A 177 16.69 16.00 8.46
N ALA A 178 16.56 14.81 9.04
CA ALA A 178 15.48 14.53 9.97
C ALA A 178 15.61 15.44 11.21
N ARG A 179 14.46 15.95 11.69
CA ARG A 179 14.43 16.75 12.93
C ARG A 179 14.99 15.90 14.09
N PRO A 180 16.03 16.37 14.81
CA PRO A 180 16.53 15.64 15.96
C PRO A 180 15.44 15.46 17.03
N LYS A 181 15.35 14.26 17.59
CA LYS A 181 14.47 13.91 18.72
C LYS A 181 15.24 13.18 19.80
N ASP A 182 15.06 13.60 21.04
CA ASP A 182 15.43 12.79 22.20
C ASP A 182 14.40 11.66 22.40
N ASP A 183 14.73 10.72 23.28
CA ASP A 183 13.87 9.55 23.52
C ASP A 183 12.48 9.93 24.05
N PRO A 184 12.32 10.88 25.00
CA PRO A 184 10.99 11.30 25.43
C PRO A 184 10.10 11.84 24.30
N ALA A 185 10.62 12.67 23.40
CA ALA A 185 9.86 13.16 22.26
C ALA A 185 9.51 12.01 21.29
N ARG A 186 10.48 11.15 20.99
CA ARG A 186 10.31 9.96 20.14
C ARG A 186 9.24 9.01 20.69
N TRP A 187 9.20 8.80 21.99
CA TRP A 187 8.24 7.90 22.64
C TRP A 187 6.84 8.50 22.70
N THR A 188 6.73 9.81 22.91
CA THR A 188 5.45 10.54 22.81
C THR A 188 4.86 10.37 21.41
N ASP A 189 5.68 10.60 20.39
CA ASP A 189 5.30 10.45 18.99
C ASP A 189 4.95 8.99 18.65
N ALA A 190 5.70 8.01 19.17
CA ALA A 190 5.39 6.60 18.99
C ALA A 190 4.03 6.22 19.61
N MET A 191 3.71 6.78 20.78
CA MET A 191 2.43 6.53 21.45
C MET A 191 1.25 7.16 20.71
N ASP A 192 1.39 8.36 20.15
CA ASP A 192 0.36 8.94 19.27
C ASP A 192 0.09 8.02 18.05
N VAL A 193 1.15 7.48 17.45
CA VAL A 193 1.01 6.53 16.35
C VAL A 193 0.31 5.24 16.80
N LEU A 194 0.70 4.67 17.94
CA LEU A 194 0.10 3.43 18.44
C LEU A 194 -1.37 3.62 18.87
N ASP A 195 -1.69 4.76 19.49
CA ASP A 195 -3.05 5.12 19.89
C ASP A 195 -3.97 5.14 18.65
N THR A 196 -3.56 5.84 17.60
CA THR A 196 -4.31 5.98 16.35
C THR A 196 -4.41 4.67 15.57
N LEU A 197 -3.32 3.89 15.47
CA LEU A 197 -3.31 2.59 14.79
C LEU A 197 -4.18 1.54 15.49
N PHE A 198 -4.21 1.55 16.82
CA PHE A 198 -4.83 0.49 17.61
C PHE A 198 -6.07 0.96 18.39
N ALA A 199 -6.66 2.10 18.00
CA ALA A 199 -7.88 2.66 18.58
C ALA A 199 -7.82 2.75 20.11
N GLY A 200 -6.72 3.31 20.64
CA GLY A 200 -6.51 3.54 22.07
C GLY A 200 -6.18 2.32 22.91
N ARG A 201 -5.88 1.17 22.29
CA ARG A 201 -5.62 -0.08 23.03
C ARG A 201 -4.44 -0.03 24.01
N PHE A 202 -3.45 0.83 23.76
CA PHE A 202 -2.22 0.89 24.54
C PHE A 202 -2.25 1.93 25.67
N GLY A 203 -3.29 2.76 25.76
CA GLY A 203 -3.37 3.84 26.74
C GLY A 203 -2.30 4.92 26.52
N ASN A 204 -2.00 5.70 27.56
CA ASN A 204 -1.12 6.88 27.46
C ASN A 204 0.31 6.65 28.00
N ASP A 205 0.62 5.46 28.53
CA ASP A 205 1.93 5.14 29.09
C ASP A 205 2.79 4.40 28.05
N PRO A 206 3.93 4.95 27.61
CA PRO A 206 4.80 4.31 26.63
C PRO A 206 5.47 3.03 27.12
N GLU A 207 5.79 2.92 28.41
CA GLU A 207 6.67 1.86 28.91
C GLU A 207 6.07 0.45 28.74
N PRO A 208 4.78 0.21 29.07
CA PRO A 208 4.17 -1.10 28.86
C PRO A 208 4.10 -1.50 27.38
N ALA A 209 3.81 -0.55 26.48
CA ALA A 209 3.72 -0.81 25.04
C ALA A 209 5.10 -1.16 24.46
N ARG A 210 6.13 -0.37 24.80
CA ARG A 210 7.52 -0.61 24.40
C ARG A 210 8.03 -1.95 24.95
N SER A 211 7.82 -2.20 26.25
CA SER A 211 8.22 -3.45 26.91
C SER A 211 7.56 -4.66 26.25
N THR A 212 6.25 -4.60 25.95
CA THR A 212 5.54 -5.70 25.26
C THR A 212 6.14 -6.02 23.89
N LEU A 213 6.51 -4.99 23.12
CA LEU A 213 7.16 -5.16 21.82
C LEU A 213 8.55 -5.78 21.97
N ILE A 214 9.35 -5.33 22.94
CA ILE A 214 10.69 -5.85 23.20
C ILE A 214 10.64 -7.29 23.70
N GLU A 215 9.71 -7.64 24.59
CA GLU A 215 9.51 -9.01 25.05
C GLU A 215 9.13 -9.95 23.90
N SER A 216 8.32 -9.47 22.95
CA SER A 216 7.84 -10.25 21.82
C SER A 216 8.86 -10.38 20.68
N LEU A 217 9.63 -9.32 20.41
CA LEU A 217 10.44 -9.16 19.19
C LEU A 217 11.94 -8.87 19.46
N GLY A 218 12.34 -8.74 20.72
CA GLY A 218 13.70 -8.36 21.11
C GLY A 218 14.10 -7.00 20.54
N GLY A 219 15.34 -6.90 20.05
CA GLY A 219 15.85 -5.66 19.43
C GLY A 219 15.06 -5.19 18.20
N VAL A 220 14.29 -6.06 17.55
CA VAL A 220 13.36 -5.62 16.49
C VAL A 220 12.21 -4.82 17.09
N GLY A 221 11.72 -5.19 18.26
CA GLY A 221 10.68 -4.46 18.99
C GLY A 221 11.16 -3.08 19.44
N GLU A 222 12.41 -2.98 19.87
CA GLU A 222 13.07 -1.71 20.20
C GLU A 222 13.12 -0.78 18.97
N LEU A 223 13.64 -1.27 17.84
CA LEU A 223 13.68 -0.50 16.59
C LEU A 223 12.27 -0.17 16.06
N ALA A 224 11.29 -1.05 16.22
CA ALA A 224 9.91 -0.77 15.83
C ALA A 224 9.33 0.39 16.65
N PHE A 225 9.54 0.39 17.98
CA PHE A 225 9.07 1.47 18.83
C PHE A 225 9.81 2.78 18.55
N ASP A 226 11.13 2.75 18.62
CA ASP A 226 11.97 3.95 18.60
C ASP A 226 12.12 4.56 17.20
N PHE A 227 12.27 3.72 16.16
CA PHE A 227 12.49 4.19 14.79
C PHE A 227 11.22 4.13 13.95
N ALA A 228 10.52 2.98 13.87
CA ALA A 228 9.37 2.87 12.98
C ALA A 228 8.21 3.77 13.45
N PHE A 229 7.76 3.63 14.70
CA PHE A 229 6.69 4.47 15.25
C PHE A 229 7.18 5.87 15.61
N GLY A 230 8.27 5.97 16.38
CA GLY A 230 8.80 7.24 16.89
C GLY A 230 9.39 8.20 15.84
N GLU A 231 9.90 7.69 14.71
CA GLU A 231 10.49 8.54 13.66
C GLU A 231 9.75 8.47 12.34
N VAL A 232 9.56 7.29 11.76
CA VAL A 232 9.08 7.18 10.37
C VAL A 232 7.58 7.43 10.27
N TRP A 233 6.80 6.81 11.14
CA TRP A 233 5.35 6.99 11.12
C TRP A 233 4.98 8.38 11.61
N SER A 234 5.58 8.87 12.69
CA SER A 234 5.20 10.14 13.34
C SER A 234 5.40 11.42 12.53
N ARG A 235 5.97 11.34 11.31
CA ARG A 235 6.19 12.51 10.45
C ARG A 235 4.88 13.08 9.91
N ASP A 236 4.86 14.40 9.76
CA ASP A 236 3.75 15.23 9.33
C ASP A 236 3.65 15.41 7.80
N GLY A 237 4.67 14.99 7.04
CA GLY A 237 4.72 15.15 5.57
C GLY A 237 3.66 14.36 4.78
N MET A 238 2.94 13.44 5.43
CA MET A 238 1.86 12.63 4.86
C MET A 238 0.83 12.29 5.94
N SER A 239 -0.46 12.34 5.60
CA SER A 239 -1.54 11.98 6.52
C SER A 239 -1.45 10.53 7.01
N ARG A 240 -1.97 10.25 8.22
CA ARG A 240 -2.07 8.87 8.77
C ARG A 240 -2.82 7.92 7.82
N ARG A 241 -3.89 8.42 7.19
CA ARG A 241 -4.71 7.71 6.20
C ARG A 241 -3.88 7.27 5.00
N ASP A 242 -3.17 8.20 4.37
CA ASP A 242 -2.36 7.92 3.18
C ASP A 242 -1.15 7.04 3.51
N ARG A 243 -0.54 7.25 4.67
CA ARG A 243 0.57 6.42 5.15
C ARG A 243 0.13 4.97 5.29
N SER A 244 -1.03 4.72 5.90
CA SER A 244 -1.62 3.38 5.98
C SER A 244 -1.99 2.79 4.62
N LEU A 245 -2.53 3.59 3.69
CA LEU A 245 -2.83 3.15 2.33
C LEU A 245 -1.55 2.68 1.60
N VAL A 246 -0.47 3.46 1.72
CA VAL A 246 0.85 3.14 1.15
C VAL A 246 1.44 1.90 1.82
N THR A 247 1.36 1.77 3.15
CA THR A 247 1.81 0.57 3.86
C THR A 247 1.08 -0.68 3.38
N VAL A 248 -0.25 -0.62 3.24
CA VAL A 248 -1.06 -1.73 2.69
C VAL A 248 -0.57 -2.10 1.28
N ALA A 249 -0.28 -1.12 0.43
CA ALA A 249 0.28 -1.35 -0.90
C ALA A 249 1.66 -2.04 -0.85
N ILE A 250 2.60 -1.51 -0.06
CA ILE A 250 3.95 -2.07 0.05
C ILE A 250 3.91 -3.54 0.52
N ILE A 251 3.14 -3.84 1.56
CA ILE A 251 3.06 -5.19 2.13
C ILE A 251 2.37 -6.15 1.16
N ALA A 252 1.32 -5.68 0.47
CA ALA A 252 0.64 -6.48 -0.53
C ALA A 252 1.58 -6.85 -1.69
N ILE A 253 2.41 -5.92 -2.19
CA ILE A 253 3.35 -6.24 -3.27
C ILE A 253 4.55 -7.09 -2.82
N LEU A 254 4.91 -7.04 -1.54
CA LEU A 254 5.86 -7.96 -0.92
C LEU A 254 5.29 -9.37 -0.70
N ALA A 255 4.00 -9.59 -0.96
CA ALA A 255 3.29 -10.86 -0.78
C ALA A 255 3.41 -11.40 0.67
N ARG A 256 3.11 -10.53 1.65
CA ARG A 256 3.11 -10.87 3.09
C ARG A 256 1.67 -10.85 3.64
N PRO A 257 0.84 -11.87 3.35
CA PRO A 257 -0.59 -11.85 3.71
C PRO A 257 -0.87 -11.80 5.22
N GLU A 258 -0.04 -12.46 6.03
CA GLU A 258 -0.18 -12.45 7.49
C GLU A 258 0.06 -11.06 8.06
N GLU A 259 1.09 -10.38 7.56
CA GLU A 259 1.42 -9.00 7.93
C GLU A 259 0.36 -8.01 7.41
N LEU A 260 -0.10 -8.20 6.17
CA LEU A 260 -1.17 -7.40 5.58
C LEU A 260 -2.44 -7.47 6.43
N ALA A 261 -2.79 -8.67 6.89
CA ALA A 261 -3.94 -8.88 7.76
C ALA A 261 -3.84 -8.17 9.13
N ILE A 262 -2.62 -7.90 9.61
CA ILE A 262 -2.36 -7.14 10.84
C ILE A 262 -2.51 -5.64 10.60
N HIS A 263 -2.09 -5.13 9.44
CA HIS A 263 -2.13 -3.69 9.14
C HIS A 263 -3.49 -3.18 8.66
N ILE A 264 -4.34 -4.03 8.09
CA ILE A 264 -5.66 -3.61 7.61
C ILE A 264 -6.52 -2.96 8.70
N PRO A 265 -6.69 -3.53 9.90
CA PRO A 265 -7.43 -2.86 10.98
C PRO A 265 -6.91 -1.45 11.28
N GLY A 266 -5.60 -1.24 11.34
CA GLY A 266 -5.01 0.08 11.56
C GLY A 266 -5.26 1.05 10.41
N ALA A 267 -5.25 0.56 9.17
CA ALA A 267 -5.63 1.37 8.00
C ALA A 267 -7.09 1.83 8.07
N LEU A 268 -8.00 0.94 8.49
CA LEU A 268 -9.40 1.30 8.69
C LEU A 268 -9.58 2.32 9.82
N ASN A 269 -8.83 2.20 10.92
CA ASN A 269 -8.83 3.19 12.01
C ASN A 269 -8.36 4.58 11.54
N HIS A 270 -7.42 4.63 10.60
CA HIS A 270 -6.99 5.88 9.96
C HIS A 270 -7.92 6.36 8.82
N GLY A 271 -9.06 5.70 8.60
CA GLY A 271 -10.06 6.13 7.62
C GLY A 271 -9.85 5.64 6.19
N VAL A 272 -8.93 4.70 5.94
CA VAL A 272 -8.91 3.95 4.68
C VAL A 272 -10.17 3.07 4.64
N THR A 273 -10.90 3.07 3.53
CA THR A 273 -12.12 2.26 3.42
C THR A 273 -11.82 0.81 3.00
N ARG A 274 -12.76 -0.11 3.26
CA ARG A 274 -12.64 -1.49 2.77
C ARG A 274 -12.53 -1.53 1.24
N THR A 275 -13.31 -0.69 0.57
CA THR A 275 -13.28 -0.52 -0.89
C THR A 275 -11.91 -0.06 -1.37
N GLU A 276 -11.29 0.91 -0.72
CA GLU A 276 -9.95 1.36 -1.07
C GLU A 276 -8.89 0.27 -0.89
N VAL A 277 -8.96 -0.52 0.20
CA VAL A 277 -8.09 -1.69 0.41
C VAL A 277 -8.27 -2.71 -0.71
N GLU A 278 -9.51 -3.00 -1.12
CA GLU A 278 -9.77 -3.91 -2.25
C GLU A 278 -9.22 -3.33 -3.56
N GLU A 279 -9.34 -2.03 -3.80
CA GLU A 279 -8.78 -1.36 -4.97
C GLU A 279 -7.25 -1.35 -4.99
N VAL A 280 -6.57 -1.37 -3.84
CA VAL A 280 -5.12 -1.63 -3.80
C VAL A 280 -4.81 -3.01 -4.41
N MET A 281 -5.60 -4.04 -4.10
CA MET A 281 -5.40 -5.38 -4.63
C MET A 281 -5.76 -5.46 -6.12
N VAL A 282 -6.81 -4.74 -6.56
CA VAL A 282 -7.13 -4.61 -7.98
C VAL A 282 -5.97 -3.97 -8.73
N GLN A 283 -5.42 -2.85 -8.23
CA GLN A 283 -4.24 -2.20 -8.80
C GLN A 283 -3.03 -3.14 -8.81
N LEU A 284 -2.86 -3.95 -7.76
CA LEU A 284 -1.77 -4.91 -7.66
C LEU A 284 -1.79 -5.97 -8.77
N THR A 285 -2.93 -6.28 -9.39
CA THR A 285 -3.01 -7.26 -10.49
C THR A 285 -2.09 -6.94 -11.65
N VAL A 286 -1.89 -5.64 -11.95
CA VAL A 286 -1.07 -5.16 -13.07
C VAL A 286 0.35 -4.80 -12.67
N TYR A 287 0.58 -4.31 -11.44
CA TYR A 287 1.92 -3.92 -10.98
C TYR A 287 2.69 -5.05 -10.26
N GLY A 288 1.99 -5.93 -9.54
CA GLY A 288 2.56 -7.07 -8.83
C GLY A 288 2.11 -8.45 -9.32
N GLY A 289 1.18 -8.48 -10.29
CA GLY A 289 0.64 -9.71 -10.86
C GLY A 289 -0.54 -10.30 -10.09
N PHE A 290 -1.38 -11.04 -10.81
CA PHE A 290 -2.58 -11.70 -10.26
C PHE A 290 -2.34 -12.57 -9.01
N PRO A 291 -1.28 -13.39 -8.91
CA PRO A 291 -1.10 -14.24 -7.72
C PRO A 291 -1.00 -13.44 -6.42
N ARG A 292 -0.25 -12.33 -6.41
CA ARG A 292 -0.12 -11.46 -5.23
C ARG A 292 -1.43 -10.75 -4.92
N ALA A 293 -2.14 -10.28 -5.94
CA ALA A 293 -3.45 -9.65 -5.78
C ALA A 293 -4.49 -10.61 -5.19
N VAL A 294 -4.54 -11.86 -5.65
CA VAL A 294 -5.47 -12.89 -5.14
C VAL A 294 -5.18 -13.20 -3.67
N GLU A 295 -3.91 -13.38 -3.31
CA GLU A 295 -3.50 -13.63 -1.94
C GLU A 295 -3.82 -12.43 -1.02
N GLY A 296 -3.51 -11.22 -1.47
CA GLY A 296 -3.82 -9.98 -0.74
C GLY A 296 -5.33 -9.77 -0.54
N MET A 297 -6.15 -10.01 -1.56
CA MET A 297 -7.60 -9.93 -1.48
C MET A 297 -8.18 -10.93 -0.46
N ARG A 298 -7.67 -12.17 -0.43
CA ARG A 298 -8.08 -13.17 0.58
C ARG A 298 -7.71 -12.73 1.99
N ALA A 299 -6.51 -12.21 2.19
CA ALA A 299 -6.06 -11.70 3.48
C ALA A 299 -6.93 -10.51 3.95
N ALA A 300 -7.27 -9.59 3.03
CA ALA A 300 -8.13 -8.45 3.33
C ALA A 300 -9.53 -8.85 3.76
N ARG A 301 -10.18 -9.73 3.00
CA ARG A 301 -11.52 -10.24 3.33
C ARG A 301 -11.53 -11.03 4.64
N ALA A 302 -10.48 -11.79 4.92
CA ALA A 302 -10.33 -12.47 6.21
C ALA A 302 -10.19 -11.47 7.37
N ALA A 303 -9.47 -10.36 7.19
CA ALA A 303 -9.37 -9.31 8.20
C ALA A 303 -10.72 -8.62 8.44
N PHE A 304 -11.46 -8.29 7.38
CA PHE A 304 -12.80 -7.71 7.48
C PHE A 304 -13.76 -8.61 8.25
N ALA A 305 -13.83 -9.90 7.90
CA ALA A 305 -14.69 -10.86 8.59
C ALA A 305 -14.37 -10.98 10.10
N ARG A 306 -13.08 -10.92 10.47
CA ARG A 306 -12.67 -10.93 11.89
C ARG A 306 -13.11 -9.67 12.64
N LEU A 307 -13.16 -8.52 11.97
CA LEU A 307 -13.63 -7.26 12.57
C LEU A 307 -15.15 -7.25 12.75
N ASP A 308 -15.88 -7.76 11.76
CA ASP A 308 -17.34 -7.87 11.82
C ASP A 308 -17.77 -8.78 12.98
N GLN A 309 -17.14 -9.95 13.12
CA GLN A 309 -17.41 -10.88 14.24
C GLN A 309 -17.11 -10.31 15.63
N LYS A 310 -16.16 -9.37 15.74
CA LYS A 310 -15.87 -8.69 17.00
C LYS A 310 -16.95 -7.66 17.33
N THR A 311 -17.44 -6.97 16.31
CA THR A 311 -18.50 -5.96 16.45
C THR A 311 -19.80 -6.62 16.88
N ASP A 312 -20.15 -7.78 16.32
CA ASP A 312 -21.37 -8.54 16.69
C ASP A 312 -21.34 -9.12 18.12
N ARG A 313 -20.17 -9.15 18.77
CA ARG A 313 -19.97 -9.71 20.11
C ARG A 313 -19.83 -8.66 21.22
N ALA A 314 -19.70 -7.38 20.85
CA ALA A 314 -19.54 -6.26 21.78
C ALA A 314 -20.90 -5.62 22.09
#